data_AF-A0A927WJK4-F1
#
_entry.id   AF-A0A927WJK4-F1
#
_cell.length_a   1.000
_cell.length_b   1.000
_cell.length_c   1.000
_cell.angle_alpha   90.00
_cell.angle_beta   90.00
_cell.angle_gamma   90.00
#
_symmetry.space_group_name_H-M   'P 1'
#
loop_
_entity.id
_entity.type
_entity.pdbx_description
1 polymer ?
#
loop_
_entity_poly.entity_id
_entity_poly.type
_entity_poly.pdbx_seq_one_letter_code
_entity_poly.pdbx_strand_id
1 'polypeptide(L)'
;KLQKALKTVVPDIIDLIVTPFVTLFISMILGILIIGPIMHSLETTIFGAVSAFLQMPMGIGGFIVGGLQQVIVVFGVHHVFNALEVQLLATTGVDPFNAIITGAIVAQGGAAVAVAMKTQDPKKRALYISSAVPAFLGITEPAIFGINLRFMKPFLYALVGGACAGGVASFLHLAGTGMGITVLPGTLLYLDHLLEYVLVNLIGFGVAFGLTFTLFKPEE
;
A
#
# COMPACT_ATOMS: atom_id res chain seq x y z
N LYS A 1 -25.10 -2.64 -17.70
CA LYS A 1 -25.66 -2.55 -19.07
C LYS A 1 -26.44 -3.82 -19.44
N LEU A 2 -25.86 -5.01 -19.28
CA LEU A 2 -26.54 -6.30 -19.51
C LEU A 2 -27.89 -6.44 -18.78
N GLN A 3 -27.93 -6.17 -17.47
CA GLN A 3 -29.17 -6.21 -16.69
C GLN A 3 -30.28 -5.33 -17.26
N LYS A 4 -29.95 -4.13 -17.73
CA LYS A 4 -30.92 -3.20 -18.34
C LYS A 4 -31.49 -3.76 -19.65
N ALA A 5 -30.69 -4.48 -20.43
CA ALA A 5 -31.12 -5.14 -21.66
C ALA A 5 -31.98 -6.39 -21.40
N LEU A 6 -31.71 -7.11 -20.31
CA LEU A 6 -32.53 -8.26 -19.92
C LEU A 6 -33.92 -7.82 -19.45
N LYS A 7 -34.01 -6.71 -18.69
CA LYS A 7 -35.31 -6.12 -18.28
C LYS A 7 -36.23 -5.71 -19.42
N THR A 8 -35.71 -5.51 -20.64
CA THR A 8 -36.54 -5.17 -21.81
C THR A 8 -37.05 -6.40 -22.57
N VAL A 9 -36.53 -7.60 -22.26
CA VAL A 9 -36.84 -8.85 -22.96
C VAL A 9 -37.56 -9.85 -22.04
N VAL A 10 -37.24 -9.83 -20.75
CA VAL A 10 -37.80 -10.75 -19.75
C VAL A 10 -39.18 -10.24 -19.28
N PRO A 11 -40.24 -11.07 -19.33
CA PRO A 11 -41.55 -10.70 -18.82
C PRO A 11 -41.55 -10.42 -17.32
N ASP A 12 -42.34 -9.43 -16.88
CA ASP A 12 -42.38 -8.95 -15.48
C ASP A 12 -42.59 -10.06 -14.44
N ILE A 13 -43.38 -11.08 -14.77
CA ILE A 13 -43.73 -12.18 -13.86
C ILE A 13 -42.53 -13.06 -13.47
N ILE A 14 -41.46 -13.07 -14.27
CA ILE A 14 -40.23 -13.82 -14.01
C ILE A 14 -38.98 -12.94 -13.86
N ASP A 15 -39.09 -11.61 -14.05
CA ASP A 15 -37.97 -10.66 -14.01
C ASP A 15 -37.19 -10.75 -12.69
N LEU A 16 -37.89 -10.90 -11.57
CA LEU A 16 -37.28 -10.96 -10.23
C LEU A 16 -36.32 -12.14 -10.06
N ILE A 17 -36.48 -13.20 -10.86
CA ILE A 17 -35.66 -14.42 -10.78
C ILE A 17 -34.67 -14.48 -11.95
N VAL A 18 -35.16 -14.34 -13.19
CA VAL A 18 -34.38 -14.62 -14.40
C VAL A 18 -33.35 -13.53 -14.66
N THR A 19 -33.73 -12.26 -14.52
CA THR A 19 -32.82 -11.14 -14.81
C THR A 19 -31.59 -11.12 -13.91
N PRO A 20 -31.69 -11.21 -12.56
CA PRO A 20 -30.49 -11.26 -11.72
C PRO A 20 -29.67 -12.53 -11.97
N PHE A 21 -30.31 -13.70 -12.15
CA PHE A 21 -29.59 -14.95 -12.42
C PHE A 21 -28.77 -14.88 -13.72
N VAL A 22 -29.40 -14.52 -14.84
CA VAL A 22 -28.74 -14.45 -16.15
C VAL A 22 -27.69 -13.33 -16.18
N THR A 23 -27.97 -12.20 -15.50
CA THR A 23 -26.97 -11.13 -15.36
C THR A 23 -25.72 -11.65 -14.65
N LEU A 24 -25.87 -12.28 -13.49
CA LEU A 24 -24.73 -12.81 -12.73
C LEU A 24 -24.01 -13.92 -13.48
N PHE A 25 -24.75 -14.86 -14.07
CA PHE A 25 -24.18 -15.99 -14.81
C PHE A 25 -23.32 -15.51 -15.98
N ILE A 26 -23.86 -14.65 -16.85
CA ILE A 26 -23.10 -14.11 -17.99
C ILE A 26 -21.95 -13.23 -17.49
N SER A 27 -22.17 -12.39 -16.48
CA SER A 27 -21.10 -11.57 -15.91
C SER A 27 -19.96 -12.41 -15.31
N MET A 28 -20.25 -13.54 -14.68
CA MET A 28 -19.23 -14.48 -14.19
C MET A 28 -18.47 -15.14 -15.34
N ILE A 29 -19.16 -15.63 -16.37
CA ILE A 29 -18.51 -16.27 -17.53
C ILE A 29 -17.59 -15.27 -18.25
N LEU A 30 -18.08 -14.04 -18.51
CA LEU A 30 -17.25 -12.98 -19.09
C LEU A 30 -16.12 -12.57 -18.14
N GLY A 31 -16.40 -12.53 -16.84
CA GLY A 31 -15.43 -12.25 -15.80
C GLY A 31 -14.26 -13.24 -15.82
N ILE A 32 -14.53 -14.53 -15.91
CA ILE A 32 -13.51 -15.57 -15.89
C ILE A 32 -12.83 -15.72 -17.26
N LEU A 33 -13.58 -15.71 -18.37
CA LEU A 33 -13.02 -16.01 -19.70
C LEU A 33 -12.37 -14.81 -20.40
N ILE A 34 -12.81 -13.59 -20.09
CA ILE A 34 -12.29 -12.37 -20.73
C ILE A 34 -11.50 -11.55 -19.72
N ILE A 35 -12.13 -11.15 -18.62
CA ILE A 35 -11.46 -10.28 -17.64
C ILE A 35 -10.33 -11.03 -16.93
N GLY A 36 -10.53 -12.31 -16.60
CA GLY A 36 -9.53 -13.18 -15.97
C GLY A 36 -8.20 -13.18 -16.70
N PRO A 37 -8.13 -13.62 -17.98
CA PRO A 37 -6.88 -13.64 -18.74
C PRO A 37 -6.22 -12.26 -18.90
N ILE A 38 -7.03 -11.20 -19.07
CA ILE A 38 -6.50 -9.83 -19.18
C ILE A 38 -5.85 -9.41 -17.85
N MET A 39 -6.53 -9.62 -16.73
CA MET A 39 -6.00 -9.31 -15.40
C MET A 39 -4.77 -10.14 -15.07
N HIS A 40 -4.79 -11.44 -15.39
CA HIS A 40 -3.65 -12.33 -15.17
C HIS A 40 -2.42 -11.91 -15.98
N SER A 41 -2.61 -11.47 -17.23
CA SER A 41 -1.51 -10.96 -18.06
C SER A 41 -0.91 -9.67 -17.48
N LEU A 42 -1.75 -8.74 -17.03
CA LEU A 42 -1.30 -7.52 -16.35
C LEU A 42 -0.57 -7.85 -15.04
N GLU A 43 -1.14 -8.75 -14.22
CA GLU A 43 -0.56 -9.21 -12.97
C GLU A 43 0.83 -9.82 -13.20
N THR A 44 0.97 -10.72 -14.16
CA THR A 44 2.25 -11.37 -14.51
C THR A 44 3.28 -10.34 -14.96
N THR A 45 2.86 -9.34 -15.72
CA THR A 45 3.74 -8.24 -16.16
C THR A 45 4.22 -7.39 -14.98
N ILE A 46 3.30 -7.00 -14.09
CA ILE A 46 3.61 -6.23 -12.87
C ILE A 46 4.52 -7.05 -11.95
N PHE A 47 4.20 -8.33 -11.74
CA PHE A 47 4.99 -9.26 -10.94
C PHE A 47 6.42 -9.37 -11.48
N GLY A 48 6.58 -9.56 -12.80
CA GLY A 48 7.89 -9.62 -13.44
C GLY A 48 8.69 -8.33 -13.25
N ALA A 49 8.03 -7.17 -13.39
CA ALA A 49 8.67 -5.87 -13.19
C ALA A 49 9.12 -5.68 -11.73
N VAL A 50 8.24 -5.92 -10.75
CA VAL A 50 8.58 -5.78 -9.33
C VAL A 50 9.66 -6.79 -8.92
N SER A 51 9.56 -8.04 -9.38
CA SER A 51 10.58 -9.05 -9.13
C SER A 51 11.95 -8.65 -9.68
N ALA A 52 11.99 -8.03 -10.86
CA ALA A 52 13.23 -7.49 -11.43
C ALA A 52 13.83 -6.37 -10.56
N PHE A 53 12.99 -5.49 -10.00
CA PHE A 53 13.46 -4.50 -9.03
C PHE A 53 14.00 -5.17 -7.77
N LEU A 54 13.28 -6.12 -7.18
CA LEU A 54 13.70 -6.80 -5.95
C LEU A 54 15.05 -7.52 -6.09
N GLN A 55 15.42 -7.95 -7.30
CA GLN A 55 16.70 -8.58 -7.60
C GLN A 55 17.85 -7.60 -7.88
N MET A 56 17.57 -6.30 -7.97
CA MET A 56 18.63 -5.30 -8.20
C MET A 56 19.60 -5.24 -7.00
N PRO A 57 20.91 -5.13 -7.26
CA PRO A 57 21.91 -5.10 -6.20
C PRO A 57 21.84 -3.78 -5.40
N MET A 58 22.51 -3.78 -4.24
CA MET A 58 22.72 -2.58 -3.40
C MET A 58 21.43 -1.93 -2.87
N GLY A 59 20.30 -2.63 -2.89
CA GLY A 59 19.01 -2.12 -2.40
C GLY A 59 18.34 -1.08 -3.32
N ILE A 60 18.85 -0.86 -4.53
CA ILE A 60 18.31 0.16 -5.46
C ILE A 60 16.84 -0.14 -5.81
N GLY A 61 16.51 -1.42 -5.99
CA GLY A 61 15.14 -1.86 -6.24
C GLY A 61 14.18 -1.48 -5.13
N GLY A 62 14.54 -1.80 -3.89
CA GLY A 62 13.76 -1.42 -2.71
C GLY A 62 13.63 0.08 -2.54
N PHE A 63 14.65 0.85 -2.91
CA PHE A 63 14.59 2.31 -2.88
C PHE A 63 13.52 2.87 -3.82
N ILE A 64 13.50 2.36 -5.07
CA ILE A 64 12.51 2.78 -6.07
C ILE A 64 11.11 2.32 -5.65
N VAL A 65 10.95 1.05 -5.28
CA VAL A 65 9.66 0.48 -4.90
C VAL A 65 9.10 1.20 -3.67
N GLY A 66 9.90 1.37 -2.61
CA GLY A 66 9.48 2.05 -1.38
C GLY A 66 9.11 3.52 -1.60
N GLY A 67 9.78 4.21 -2.52
CA GLY A 67 9.45 5.59 -2.88
C GLY A 67 8.18 5.75 -3.72
N LEU A 68 7.82 4.72 -4.50
CA LEU A 68 6.64 4.76 -5.38
C LEU A 68 5.40 4.14 -4.74
N GLN A 69 5.56 3.23 -3.77
CA GLN A 69 4.46 2.43 -3.24
C GLN A 69 3.28 3.29 -2.79
N GLN A 70 3.53 4.39 -2.07
CA GLN A 70 2.46 5.25 -1.54
C GLN A 70 1.78 6.11 -2.62
N VAL A 71 2.43 6.35 -3.77
CA VAL A 71 1.77 6.91 -4.96
C VAL A 71 0.76 5.92 -5.51
N ILE A 72 1.10 4.63 -5.55
CA ILE A 72 0.22 3.57 -6.02
C ILE A 72 -0.99 3.40 -5.08
N VAL A 73 -0.78 3.56 -3.77
CA VAL A 73 -1.87 3.58 -2.78
C VAL A 73 -2.88 4.68 -3.07
N VAL A 74 -2.42 5.89 -3.43
CA VAL A 74 -3.30 7.01 -3.80
C VAL A 74 -4.21 6.66 -4.99
N PHE A 75 -3.73 5.86 -5.95
CA PHE A 75 -4.52 5.39 -7.09
C PHE A 75 -5.43 4.19 -6.78
N GLY A 76 -5.34 3.60 -5.58
CA GLY A 76 -6.19 2.47 -5.16
C GLY A 76 -5.86 1.13 -5.83
N VAL A 77 -4.83 1.07 -6.69
CA VAL A 77 -4.46 -0.15 -7.42
C VAL A 77 -3.47 -1.04 -6.65
N HIS A 78 -3.03 -0.62 -5.46
CA HIS A 78 -2.03 -1.32 -4.64
C HIS A 78 -2.46 -2.72 -4.19
N HIS A 79 -3.76 -3.03 -4.14
CA HIS A 79 -4.27 -4.37 -3.84
C HIS A 79 -3.84 -5.44 -4.85
N VAL A 80 -3.43 -5.04 -6.07
CA VAL A 80 -2.83 -5.97 -7.04
C VAL A 80 -1.58 -6.65 -6.46
N PHE A 81 -0.89 -6.01 -5.52
CA PHE A 81 0.31 -6.56 -4.92
C PHE A 81 0.06 -7.68 -3.89
N ASN A 82 -1.18 -7.86 -3.42
CA ASN A 82 -1.50 -9.01 -2.57
C ASN A 82 -1.22 -10.32 -3.32
N ALA A 83 -1.52 -10.37 -4.62
CA ALA A 83 -1.23 -11.54 -5.45
C ALA A 83 0.28 -11.76 -5.64
N LEU A 84 1.06 -10.67 -5.75
CA LEU A 84 2.53 -10.70 -5.76
C LEU A 84 3.10 -11.27 -4.45
N GLU A 85 2.64 -10.80 -3.28
CA GLU A 85 3.06 -11.31 -1.97
C GLU A 85 2.75 -12.82 -1.84
N VAL A 86 1.54 -13.26 -2.22
CA VAL A 86 1.17 -14.69 -2.27
C VAL A 86 2.12 -15.48 -3.16
N GLN A 87 2.43 -14.95 -4.35
CA GLN A 87 3.29 -15.62 -5.32
C GLN A 87 4.74 -15.73 -4.81
N LEU A 88 5.27 -14.71 -4.14
CA LEU A 88 6.59 -14.72 -3.52
C LEU A 88 6.68 -15.76 -2.41
N LEU A 89 5.69 -15.80 -1.51
CA LEU A 89 5.61 -16.81 -0.45
C LEU A 89 5.51 -18.22 -1.03
N ALA A 90 4.70 -18.43 -2.06
CA ALA A 90 4.52 -19.74 -2.68
C ALA A 90 5.78 -20.26 -3.40
N THR A 91 6.60 -19.36 -3.94
CA THR A 91 7.79 -19.73 -4.75
C THR A 91 9.10 -19.70 -3.98
N THR A 92 9.24 -18.79 -3.03
CA THR A 92 10.49 -18.55 -2.30
C THR A 92 10.37 -18.88 -0.80
N GLY A 93 9.15 -19.03 -0.28
CA GLY A 93 8.88 -19.24 1.14
C GLY A 93 8.89 -17.95 1.98
N VAL A 94 9.25 -16.81 1.41
CA VAL A 94 9.40 -15.52 2.11
C VAL A 94 8.86 -14.35 1.27
N ASP A 95 8.66 -13.20 1.90
CA ASP A 95 8.11 -12.00 1.28
C ASP A 95 9.01 -10.76 1.51
N PRO A 96 9.97 -10.49 0.62
CA PRO A 96 10.80 -9.28 0.68
C PRO A 96 10.02 -8.01 0.30
N PHE A 97 8.87 -8.12 -0.37
CA PHE A 97 8.08 -6.97 -0.77
C PHE A 97 7.37 -6.34 0.44
N ASN A 98 6.87 -7.17 1.35
CA ASN A 98 6.30 -6.74 2.63
C ASN A 98 7.26 -5.82 3.43
N ALA A 99 8.55 -6.17 3.47
CA ALA A 99 9.59 -5.42 4.18
C ALA A 99 9.84 -4.02 3.59
N ILE A 100 9.53 -3.82 2.31
CA ILE A 100 9.60 -2.51 1.66
C ILE A 100 8.33 -1.70 1.94
N ILE A 101 7.16 -2.33 1.80
CA ILE A 101 5.86 -1.67 2.02
C ILE A 101 5.76 -1.13 3.45
N THR A 102 6.15 -1.93 4.45
CA THR A 102 6.10 -1.50 5.86
C THR A 102 6.87 -0.19 6.09
N GLY A 103 8.04 -0.04 5.47
CA GLY A 103 8.85 1.17 5.53
C GLY A 103 8.16 2.38 4.89
N ALA A 104 7.49 2.17 3.76
CA ALA A 104 6.72 3.21 3.08
C ALA A 104 5.48 3.64 3.89
N ILE A 105 4.79 2.69 4.54
CA ILE A 105 3.61 2.96 5.38
C ILE A 105 4.02 3.77 6.62
N VAL A 106 5.03 3.32 7.36
CA VAL A 106 5.46 4.02 8.58
C VAL A 106 6.04 5.40 8.26
N ALA A 107 6.62 5.60 7.07
CA ALA A 107 7.07 6.91 6.61
C ALA A 107 5.89 7.90 6.45
N GLN A 108 4.74 7.47 5.92
CA GLN A 108 3.53 8.31 5.88
C GLN A 108 3.04 8.64 7.29
N GLY A 109 3.06 7.67 8.20
CA GLY A 109 2.77 7.88 9.62
C GLY A 109 3.71 8.91 10.25
N GLY A 110 5.01 8.83 9.99
CA GLY A 110 6.02 9.76 10.50
C GLY A 110 5.85 11.18 10.01
N ALA A 111 5.60 11.37 8.72
CA ALA A 111 5.28 12.70 8.18
C ALA A 111 3.98 13.27 8.78
N ALA A 112 2.94 12.45 8.93
CA ALA A 112 1.67 12.86 9.52
C ALA A 112 1.83 13.28 10.98
N VAL A 113 2.59 12.53 11.77
CA VAL A 113 2.93 12.89 13.16
C VAL A 113 3.71 14.21 13.22
N ALA A 114 4.66 14.43 12.31
CA ALA A 114 5.39 15.71 12.24
C ALA A 114 4.45 16.89 11.95
N VAL A 115 3.51 16.75 11.00
CA VAL A 115 2.50 17.79 10.73
C VAL A 115 1.64 18.05 11.97
N ALA A 116 1.17 17.00 12.64
CA ALA A 116 0.37 17.12 13.85
C ALA A 116 1.12 17.88 14.96
N MET A 117 2.40 17.57 15.17
CA MET A 117 3.23 18.25 16.18
C MET A 117 3.48 19.73 15.87
N LYS A 118 3.53 20.10 14.59
CA LYS A 118 3.71 21.51 14.20
C LYS A 118 2.41 22.33 14.24
N THR A 119 1.25 21.67 14.26
CA THR A 119 -0.06 22.31 14.29
C THR A 119 -0.34 22.90 15.68
N GLN A 120 -0.65 24.20 15.75
CA GLN A 120 -0.93 24.92 17.01
C GLN A 120 -2.37 24.78 17.43
N ASP A 121 -3.31 24.78 16.48
CA ASP A 121 -4.74 24.61 16.76
C ASP A 121 -4.98 23.24 17.44
N PRO A 122 -5.45 23.21 18.69
CA PRO A 122 -5.61 21.96 19.44
C PRO A 122 -6.60 20.98 18.81
N LYS A 123 -7.65 21.49 18.15
CA LYS A 123 -8.66 20.65 17.49
C LYS A 123 -8.10 20.04 16.22
N LYS A 124 -7.40 20.83 15.39
CA LYS A 124 -6.74 20.31 14.18
C LYS A 124 -5.65 19.31 14.54
N ARG A 125 -4.84 19.60 15.55
CA ARG A 125 -3.81 18.68 16.04
C ARG A 125 -4.39 17.35 16.50
N ALA A 126 -5.47 17.37 17.29
CA ALA A 126 -6.14 16.15 17.74
C ALA A 126 -6.64 15.32 16.55
N LEU A 127 -7.25 15.98 15.56
CA LEU A 127 -7.68 15.32 14.32
C LEU A 127 -6.49 14.67 13.59
N TYR A 128 -5.39 15.40 13.39
CA TYR A 128 -4.21 14.87 12.70
C TYR A 128 -3.58 13.69 13.45
N ILE A 129 -3.51 13.73 14.78
CA ILE A 129 -3.03 12.57 15.56
C ILE A 129 -3.95 11.37 15.31
N SER A 130 -5.27 11.53 15.39
CA SER A 130 -6.22 10.43 15.15
C SER A 130 -6.12 9.85 13.73
N SER A 131 -5.81 10.69 12.73
CA SER A 131 -5.58 10.26 11.35
C SER A 131 -4.21 9.63 11.11
N ALA A 132 -3.21 9.92 11.95
CA ALA A 132 -1.86 9.33 11.84
C ALA A 132 -1.77 7.93 12.45
N VAL A 133 -2.50 7.69 13.56
CA VAL A 133 -2.45 6.40 14.31
C VAL A 133 -2.69 5.17 13.42
N PRO A 134 -3.69 5.14 12.51
CA PRO A 134 -3.94 3.99 11.65
C PRO A 134 -2.73 3.56 10.80
N ALA A 135 -1.84 4.48 10.44
CA ALA A 135 -0.64 4.14 9.65
C ALA A 135 0.29 3.19 10.41
N PHE A 136 0.36 3.28 11.74
CA PHE A 136 1.16 2.35 12.55
C PHE A 136 0.52 0.97 12.69
N LEU A 137 -0.73 0.82 12.26
CA LEU A 137 -1.46 -0.45 12.16
C LEU A 137 -1.52 -0.96 10.70
N GLY A 138 -0.78 -0.33 9.79
CA GLY A 138 -0.74 -0.70 8.37
C GLY A 138 -1.79 -0.03 7.49
N ILE A 139 -2.60 0.89 8.02
CA ILE A 139 -3.66 1.58 7.27
C ILE A 139 -3.24 3.03 7.01
N THR A 140 -2.76 3.33 5.82
CA THR A 140 -2.17 4.63 5.49
C THR A 140 -3.15 5.68 5.00
N GLU A 141 -4.32 5.29 4.53
CA GLU A 141 -5.29 6.16 3.87
C GLU A 141 -5.70 7.35 4.73
N PRO A 142 -5.99 7.20 6.04
CA PRO A 142 -6.30 8.34 6.90
C PRO A 142 -5.16 9.35 7.00
N ALA A 143 -3.90 8.89 7.03
CA ALA A 143 -2.73 9.76 7.10
C ALA A 143 -2.45 10.46 5.77
N ILE A 144 -2.54 9.73 4.65
CA ILE A 144 -2.35 10.29 3.30
C ILE A 144 -3.40 11.34 3.01
N PHE A 145 -4.68 10.96 3.03
CA PHE A 145 -5.76 11.83 2.56
C PHE A 145 -6.18 12.86 3.60
N GLY A 146 -6.08 12.53 4.90
CA GLY A 146 -6.42 13.47 5.98
C GLY A 146 -5.36 14.55 6.20
N ILE A 147 -4.10 14.29 5.86
CA ILE A 147 -2.96 15.14 6.24
C ILE A 147 -1.96 15.32 5.10
N ASN A 148 -1.24 14.28 4.72
CA ASN A 148 0.00 14.44 3.96
C ASN A 148 -0.23 14.96 2.55
N LEU A 149 -1.22 14.41 1.84
CA LEU A 149 -1.57 14.79 0.48
C LEU A 149 -2.24 16.17 0.44
N ARG A 150 -2.99 16.53 1.48
CA ARG A 150 -3.59 17.87 1.63
C ARG A 150 -2.52 18.96 1.56
N PHE A 151 -1.35 18.74 2.16
CA PHE A 151 -0.24 19.69 2.17
C PHE A 151 0.81 19.43 1.09
N MET A 152 0.74 18.30 0.37
CA MET A 152 1.66 17.80 -0.65
C MET A 152 3.11 17.59 -0.21
N LYS A 153 3.75 18.57 0.45
CA LYS A 153 5.14 18.47 0.93
C LYS A 153 5.35 17.31 1.91
N PRO A 154 4.52 17.12 2.96
CA PRO A 154 4.68 15.97 3.85
C PRO A 154 4.52 14.63 3.13
N PHE A 155 3.64 14.56 2.12
CA PHE A 155 3.50 13.36 1.29
C PHE A 155 4.80 13.05 0.54
N LEU A 156 5.41 14.04 -0.12
CA LEU A 156 6.69 13.87 -0.83
C LEU A 156 7.83 13.49 0.11
N TYR A 157 7.90 14.09 1.30
CA TYR A 157 8.91 13.74 2.32
C TYR A 157 8.73 12.31 2.85
N ALA A 158 7.48 11.85 2.99
CA ALA A 158 7.20 10.46 3.30
C ALA A 158 7.60 9.50 2.18
N LEU A 159 7.50 9.89 0.89
CA LEU A 159 8.03 9.07 -0.22
C LEU A 159 9.54 8.90 -0.10
N VAL A 160 10.28 9.96 0.28
CA VAL A 160 11.72 9.86 0.52
C VAL A 160 12.03 8.93 1.70
N GLY A 161 11.27 9.02 2.80
CA GLY A 161 11.39 8.08 3.91
C GLY A 161 11.11 6.64 3.50
N GLY A 162 10.06 6.41 2.72
CA GLY A 162 9.72 5.09 2.16
C GLY A 162 10.82 4.55 1.24
N ALA A 163 11.42 5.39 0.41
CA ALA A 163 12.55 5.02 -0.43
C ALA A 163 13.78 4.62 0.40
N CYS A 164 14.15 5.41 1.41
CA CYS A 164 15.25 5.07 2.29
C CYS A 164 15.01 3.75 3.04
N ALA A 165 13.82 3.56 3.61
CA ALA A 165 13.45 2.34 4.31
C ALA A 165 13.44 1.12 3.39
N GLY A 166 12.81 1.23 2.21
CA GLY A 166 12.77 0.17 1.21
C GLY A 166 14.16 -0.21 0.71
N GLY A 167 15.02 0.78 0.47
CA GLY A 167 16.40 0.55 0.05
C GLY A 167 17.20 -0.22 1.09
N VAL A 168 17.06 0.14 2.37
CA VAL A 168 17.70 -0.57 3.48
C VAL A 168 17.12 -1.97 3.66
N ALA A 169 15.80 -2.14 3.57
CA ALA A 169 15.16 -3.45 3.64
C ALA A 169 15.72 -4.41 2.57
N SER A 170 15.81 -3.96 1.31
CA SER A 170 16.40 -4.76 0.23
C SER A 170 17.91 -4.96 0.40
N PHE A 171 18.65 -3.97 0.89
CA PHE A 171 20.09 -4.11 1.14
C PHE A 171 20.40 -5.15 2.23
N LEU A 172 19.56 -5.22 3.26
CA LEU A 172 19.67 -6.21 4.33
C LEU A 172 19.07 -7.57 3.96
N HIS A 173 18.51 -7.71 2.74
CA HIS A 173 17.77 -8.88 2.30
C HIS A 173 16.63 -9.28 3.26
N LEU A 174 16.01 -8.28 3.89
CA LEU A 174 14.95 -8.48 4.86
C LEU A 174 13.69 -8.99 4.14
N ALA A 175 13.11 -10.09 4.64
CA ALA A 175 11.91 -10.68 4.08
C ALA A 175 11.00 -11.24 5.19
N GLY A 176 9.69 -11.04 5.04
CA GLY A 176 8.70 -11.50 6.00
C GLY A 176 8.36 -12.97 5.80
N THR A 177 7.90 -13.63 6.86
CA THR A 177 7.38 -15.01 6.82
C THR A 177 5.92 -15.10 6.37
N GLY A 178 5.30 -13.98 6.04
CA GLY A 178 3.91 -13.85 5.63
C GLY A 178 3.64 -12.51 4.95
N MET A 179 2.36 -12.19 4.73
CA MET A 179 1.93 -11.02 3.98
C MET A 179 0.86 -10.20 4.72
N GLY A 180 0.58 -8.99 4.23
CA GLY A 180 -0.59 -8.18 4.61
C GLY A 180 -0.53 -7.47 5.96
N ILE A 181 0.13 -8.02 6.98
CA ILE A 181 0.37 -7.31 8.25
C ILE A 181 1.69 -6.51 8.17
N THR A 182 1.67 -5.25 8.62
CA THR A 182 2.80 -4.31 8.49
C THR A 182 2.97 -3.46 9.75
N VAL A 183 4.05 -2.69 9.81
CA VAL A 183 4.47 -1.79 10.90
C VAL A 183 4.44 -2.44 12.29
N LEU A 184 3.47 -2.14 13.16
CA LEU A 184 3.45 -2.74 14.50
C LEU A 184 3.02 -4.21 14.46
N PRO A 185 1.85 -4.57 13.87
CA PRO A 185 1.49 -5.97 13.64
C PRO A 185 2.54 -6.76 12.85
N GLY A 186 3.20 -6.11 11.89
CA GLY A 186 4.20 -6.74 11.03
C GLY A 186 5.40 -7.32 11.77
N THR A 187 5.71 -6.86 12.99
CA THR A 187 6.79 -7.42 13.84
C THR A 187 6.73 -8.96 13.98
N LEU A 188 5.52 -9.52 13.98
CA LEU A 188 5.30 -10.97 14.07
C LEU A 188 5.85 -11.76 12.87
N LEU A 189 6.06 -11.11 11.72
CA LEU A 189 6.61 -11.72 10.52
C LEU A 189 8.16 -11.75 10.49
N TYR A 190 8.81 -11.09 11.46
CA TYR A 190 10.26 -10.88 11.47
C TYR A 190 10.89 -11.24 12.82
N LEU A 191 10.36 -12.22 13.55
CA LEU A 191 10.87 -12.59 14.88
C LEU A 191 12.36 -12.97 14.87
N ASP A 192 12.83 -13.59 13.79
CA ASP A 192 14.24 -13.97 13.60
C ASP A 192 15.14 -12.80 13.12
N HIS A 193 14.54 -11.70 12.63
CA HIS A 193 15.22 -10.52 12.08
C HIS A 193 14.63 -9.21 12.65
N LEU A 194 14.31 -9.24 13.95
CA LEU A 194 13.52 -8.18 14.58
C LEU A 194 14.27 -6.84 14.58
N LEU A 195 15.59 -6.87 14.75
CA LEU A 195 16.42 -5.66 14.81
C LEU A 195 16.46 -4.95 13.45
N GLU A 196 16.64 -5.71 12.37
CA GLU A 196 16.61 -5.23 11.00
C GLU A 196 15.24 -4.64 10.66
N TYR A 197 14.16 -5.33 11.07
CA TYR A 197 12.81 -4.84 10.88
C TYR A 197 12.53 -3.53 11.62
N VAL A 198 12.93 -3.43 12.89
CA VAL A 198 12.81 -2.20 13.67
C VAL A 198 13.64 -1.08 13.03
N LEU A 199 14.86 -1.38 12.57
CA LEU A 199 15.72 -0.42 11.89
C LEU A 199 15.08 0.15 10.62
N VAL A 200 14.52 -0.71 9.76
CA VAL A 200 13.82 -0.29 8.54
C VAL A 200 12.66 0.67 8.88
N ASN A 201 11.85 0.31 9.88
CA ASN A 201 10.73 1.15 10.28
C ASN A 201 11.19 2.50 10.88
N LEU A 202 12.25 2.48 11.70
CA LEU A 202 12.85 3.70 12.27
C LEU A 202 13.43 4.62 11.21
N ILE A 203 14.06 4.07 10.17
CA ILE A 203 14.58 4.86 9.04
C ILE A 203 13.43 5.51 8.28
N GLY A 204 12.39 4.74 7.93
CA GLY A 204 11.23 5.28 7.22
C GLY A 204 10.54 6.39 7.99
N PHE A 205 10.24 6.13 9.26
CA PHE A 205 9.68 7.11 10.18
C PHE A 205 10.60 8.33 10.33
N GLY A 206 11.86 8.10 10.68
CA GLY A 206 12.82 9.15 11.05
C GLY A 206 13.15 10.09 9.91
N VAL A 207 13.34 9.57 8.70
CA VAL A 207 13.60 10.39 7.51
C VAL A 207 12.37 11.23 7.17
N ALA A 208 11.18 10.61 7.10
CA ALA A 208 9.95 11.31 6.77
C ALA A 208 9.57 12.36 7.82
N PHE A 209 9.66 11.99 9.10
CA PHE A 209 9.44 12.87 10.24
C PHE A 209 10.44 14.02 10.21
N GLY A 210 11.74 13.75 10.08
CA GLY A 210 12.80 14.76 10.11
C GLY A 210 12.67 15.77 8.97
N LEU A 211 12.47 15.31 7.74
CA LEU A 211 12.25 16.17 6.58
C LEU A 211 10.99 17.03 6.74
N THR A 212 9.90 16.43 7.19
CA THR A 212 8.65 17.17 7.43
C THR A 212 8.81 18.17 8.56
N PHE A 213 9.37 17.76 9.69
CA PHE A 213 9.49 18.62 10.87
C PHE A 213 10.38 19.84 10.59
N THR A 214 11.45 19.68 9.80
CA THR A 214 12.40 20.75 9.48
C THR A 214 11.95 21.62 8.31
N LEU A 215 11.47 21.03 7.20
CA LEU A 215 11.23 21.75 5.94
C LEU A 215 9.77 22.18 5.73
N PHE A 216 8.80 21.44 6.27
CA PHE A 216 7.39 21.83 6.16
C PHE A 216 7.09 22.94 7.17
N LYS A 217 6.46 24.02 6.71
CA LYS A 217 5.92 25.07 7.58
C LYS A 217 4.40 25.00 7.51
N PRO A 218 3.71 24.86 8.66
CA PRO A 218 2.26 24.93 8.66
C PRO A 218 1.85 26.34 8.23
N GLU A 219 1.09 26.42 7.14
CA GLU A 219 0.32 27.61 6.79
C GLU A 219 -0.96 27.54 7.63
N GLU A 220 -0.94 28.20 8.79
CA GLU A 220 -2.13 28.39 9.63
C GLU A 220 -2.81 29.72 9.35
#